data_AF-A0A963MFV9-F1
#
_entry.id   AF-A0A963MFV9-F1
#
_cell.length_a   1.000
_cell.length_b   1.000
_cell.length_c   1.000
_cell.angle_alpha   90.00
_cell.angle_beta   90.00
_cell.angle_gamma   90.00
#
_symmetry.space_group_name_H-M   'P 1'
#
loop_
_entity.id
_entity.type
_entity.pdbx_description
1 polymer ?
#
loop_
_entity_poly.entity_id
_entity_poly.type
_entity_poly.pdbx_seq_one_letter_code
_entity_poly.pdbx_strand_id
1 'polypeptide(L)'
;MNDKRHKHLRVPVSSHEEQAIKSKARNTGLPVARYMRQVCLGHTVQSIIDLAQVKHLLKVNGDLGRAGGLLKFWLSDDKRAVGMDRKEIFSVLREIKETQALMSRVLKKLITRHNI
;
A
#
# COMPACT_ATOMS: atom_id res chain seq x y z
N MET A 1 9.01 30.80 12.35
CA MET A 1 8.95 30.96 13.83
C MET A 1 9.48 29.68 14.46
N ASN A 2 10.68 29.72 15.05
CA ASN A 2 11.28 28.57 15.73
C ASN A 2 10.75 28.50 17.16
N ASP A 3 9.50 28.06 17.30
CA ASP A 3 8.84 27.99 18.60
C ASP A 3 9.26 26.68 19.29
N LYS A 4 10.28 26.77 20.17
CA LYS A 4 10.72 25.63 20.98
C LYS A 4 9.57 25.22 21.89
N ARG A 5 9.22 23.94 21.85
CA ARG A 5 8.03 23.40 22.54
C ARG A 5 8.33 23.19 24.02
N HIS A 6 7.91 24.13 24.86
CA HIS A 6 8.09 24.09 26.32
C HIS A 6 6.80 23.77 27.11
N LYS A 7 5.64 23.77 26.46
CA LYS A 7 4.34 23.50 27.10
C LYS A 7 4.03 22.00 27.07
N HIS A 8 3.57 21.47 28.19
CA HIS A 8 3.17 20.06 28.34
C HIS A 8 1.65 19.97 28.53
N LEU A 9 1.01 19.08 27.77
CA LEU A 9 -0.39 18.70 27.97
C LEU A 9 -0.42 17.39 28.77
N ARG A 10 -1.14 17.38 29.88
CA ARG A 10 -1.36 16.17 30.68
C ARG A 10 -2.69 15.56 30.29
N VAL A 11 -2.64 14.32 29.82
CA VAL A 11 -3.82 13.54 29.43
C VAL A 11 -3.90 12.33 30.36
N PRO A 12 -4.78 12.35 31.38
CA PRO A 12 -5.02 11.18 32.21
C PRO A 12 -5.59 10.05 31.34
N VAL A 13 -5.02 8.85 31.46
CA VAL A 13 -5.42 7.65 30.72
C VAL A 13 -5.43 6.46 31.66
N SER A 14 -6.35 5.52 31.42
CA SER A 14 -6.31 4.19 32.03
C SER A 14 -5.16 3.35 31.46
N SER A 15 -4.76 2.28 32.15
CA SER A 15 -3.69 1.39 31.69
C SER A 15 -3.98 0.75 30.32
N HIS A 16 -5.26 0.46 30.03
CA HIS A 16 -5.68 -0.08 28.73
C HIS A 16 -5.54 0.98 27.62
N GLU A 17 -5.96 2.21 27.88
CA GLU A 17 -5.83 3.32 26.92
C GLU A 17 -4.36 3.64 26.65
N GLU A 18 -3.50 3.64 27.68
CA GLU A 18 -2.07 3.85 27.51
C GLU A 18 -1.44 2.79 26.58
N GLN A 19 -1.75 1.51 26.78
CA GLN A 19 -1.27 0.43 25.91
C GLN A 19 -1.80 0.58 24.48
N ALA A 20 -3.09 0.89 24.31
CA ALA A 20 -3.69 1.10 23.00
C ALA A 20 -3.02 2.28 22.26
N ILE A 21 -2.76 3.39 22.95
CA ILE A 21 -2.09 4.58 22.38
C ILE A 21 -0.65 4.23 21.99
N LYS A 22 0.11 3.54 22.86
CA LYS A 22 1.49 3.12 22.57
C LYS A 22 1.55 2.16 21.37
N SER A 23 0.61 1.24 21.28
CA SER A 23 0.50 0.30 20.14
C SER A 23 0.20 1.04 18.84
N LYS A 24 -0.79 1.94 18.83
CA LYS A 24 -1.10 2.76 17.65
C LYS A 24 0.08 3.66 17.25
N ALA A 25 0.76 4.29 18.20
CA ALA A 25 1.95 5.08 17.93
C ALA A 25 3.06 4.22 17.31
N ARG A 26 3.32 3.02 17.84
CA ARG A 26 4.30 2.06 17.30
C ARG A 26 3.96 1.67 15.86
N ASN A 27 2.69 1.40 15.57
CA ASN A 27 2.24 1.06 14.22
C ASN A 27 2.52 2.19 13.23
N THR A 28 2.54 3.45 13.67
CA THR A 28 2.85 4.61 12.81
C THR A 28 4.33 4.96 12.72
N GLY A 29 5.19 4.34 13.53
CA GLY A 29 6.61 4.68 13.60
C GLY A 29 6.92 5.99 14.31
N LEU A 30 5.93 6.62 14.93
CA LEU A 30 6.08 7.89 15.59
C LEU A 30 6.22 7.72 17.10
N PRO A 31 7.01 8.59 17.78
CA PRO A 31 6.95 8.71 19.22
C PRO A 31 5.52 9.06 19.66
N VAL A 32 5.08 8.51 20.80
CA VAL A 32 3.71 8.68 21.32
C VAL A 32 3.25 10.15 21.32
N ALA A 33 4.09 11.06 21.83
CA ALA A 33 3.77 12.49 21.86
C ALA A 33 3.60 13.11 20.46
N ARG A 34 4.35 12.63 19.46
CA ARG A 34 4.20 13.07 18.06
C ARG A 34 2.92 12.51 17.46
N TYR A 35 2.66 11.22 17.66
CA TYR A 35 1.43 10.55 17.23
C TYR A 35 0.19 11.27 17.78
N MET A 36 0.10 11.45 19.11
CA MET A 36 -1.04 12.11 19.75
C MET A 36 -1.23 13.54 19.24
N ARG A 37 -0.15 14.33 19.14
CA ARG A 37 -0.24 15.67 18.59
C ARG A 37 -0.76 15.67 17.15
N GLN A 38 -0.26 14.77 16.32
CA GLN A 38 -0.65 14.70 14.92
C GLN A 38 -2.14 14.33 14.80
N VAL A 39 -2.61 13.34 15.58
CA VAL A 39 -4.03 13.00 15.67
C VAL A 39 -4.88 14.16 16.21
N CYS A 40 -4.46 14.82 17.29
CA CYS A 40 -5.22 15.93 17.90
C CYS A 40 -5.29 17.18 17.02
N LEU A 41 -4.30 17.39 16.14
CA LEU A 41 -4.30 18.47 15.16
C LEU A 41 -5.04 18.10 13.85
N GLY A 42 -5.66 16.92 13.80
CA GLY A 42 -6.42 16.45 12.63
C GLY A 42 -5.55 15.95 11.47
N HIS A 43 -4.24 15.80 11.67
CA HIS A 43 -3.37 15.24 10.65
C HIS A 43 -3.55 13.73 10.55
N THR A 44 -3.58 13.22 9.33
CA THR A 44 -3.60 11.78 9.07
C THR A 44 -2.26 11.17 9.51
N VAL A 45 -2.30 10.13 10.34
CA VAL A 45 -1.09 9.39 10.74
C VAL A 45 -1.11 8.03 10.04
N GLN A 46 -0.10 7.79 9.21
CA GLN A 46 0.03 6.57 8.42
C GLN A 46 0.56 5.43 9.28
N SER A 47 -0.05 4.24 9.17
CA SER A 47 0.52 3.01 9.72
C SER A 47 1.66 2.53 8.81
N ILE A 48 2.82 2.21 9.38
CA ILE A 48 3.93 1.51 8.72
C ILE A 48 3.42 0.20 8.11
N ILE A 49 2.50 -0.48 8.78
CA ILE A 49 1.93 -1.75 8.33
C ILE A 49 1.20 -1.55 6.99
N ASP A 50 0.43 -0.47 6.86
CA ASP A 50 -0.32 -0.16 5.63
C ASP A 50 0.65 0.14 4.47
N LEU A 51 1.71 0.91 4.73
CA LEU A 51 2.76 1.20 3.75
C LEU A 51 3.50 -0.07 3.30
N ALA A 52 3.80 -0.98 4.22
CA ALA A 52 4.48 -2.23 3.89
C ALA A 52 3.60 -3.14 3.03
N GLN A 53 2.31 -3.25 3.35
CA GLN A 53 1.35 -4.02 2.55
C GLN A 53 1.14 -3.42 1.16
N VAL A 54 1.04 -2.09 1.05
CA VAL A 54 0.96 -1.40 -0.24
C VAL A 54 2.19 -1.69 -1.10
N LYS A 55 3.39 -1.62 -0.52
CA LYS A 55 4.64 -1.96 -1.23
C LYS A 55 4.67 -3.42 -1.69
N HIS A 56 4.21 -4.34 -0.85
CA HIS A 56 4.13 -5.76 -1.21
C HIS A 56 3.19 -5.99 -2.40
N LEU A 57 2.00 -5.38 -2.38
CA LEU A 57 1.04 -5.47 -3.48
C LEU A 57 1.57 -4.87 -4.78
N LEU A 58 2.30 -3.75 -4.71
CA LEU A 58 2.96 -3.17 -5.89
C LEU A 58 4.02 -4.11 -6.49
N LYS A 59 4.76 -4.84 -5.65
CA LYS A 59 5.75 -5.83 -6.10
C LYS A 59 5.07 -7.00 -6.82
N VAL A 60 4.05 -7.60 -6.20
CA VAL A 60 3.26 -8.69 -6.80
C VAL A 60 2.67 -8.26 -8.15
N ASN A 61 2.15 -7.04 -8.23
CA ASN A 61 1.61 -6.49 -9.47
C ASN A 61 2.69 -6.36 -10.58
N GLY A 62 3.92 -5.98 -10.21
CA GLY A 62 5.06 -5.93 -11.13
C GLY A 62 5.46 -7.32 -11.64
N ASP A 63 5.52 -8.31 -10.75
CA ASP A 63 5.87 -9.70 -11.10
C ASP A 63 4.85 -10.31 -12.06
N LEU A 64 3.56 -10.07 -11.83
CA LEU A 64 2.50 -10.51 -12.75
C LEU A 64 2.59 -9.80 -14.11
N GLY A 65 3.00 -8.53 -14.15
CA GLY A 65 3.28 -7.81 -15.40
C GLY A 65 4.41 -8.46 -16.21
N ARG A 66 5.48 -8.90 -15.54
CA ARG A 66 6.59 -9.64 -16.17
C ARG A 66 6.14 -11.01 -16.66
N ALA A 67 5.38 -11.76 -15.87
CA ALA A 67 4.83 -13.05 -16.26
C ALA A 67 3.94 -12.94 -17.52
N GLY A 68 3.08 -11.91 -17.60
CA GLY A 68 2.29 -11.64 -18.79
C GLY A 68 3.13 -11.24 -20.01
N GLY A 69 4.23 -10.51 -19.81
CA GLY A 69 5.19 -10.20 -20.87
C GLY A 69 5.88 -11.45 -21.44
N LEU A 70 6.33 -12.34 -20.55
CA LEU A 70 6.93 -13.63 -20.91
C LEU A 70 5.93 -14.54 -21.63
N LEU A 71 4.68 -14.60 -21.16
CA LEU A 71 3.64 -15.39 -21.83
C LEU A 71 3.35 -14.85 -23.24
N LYS A 72 3.24 -13.53 -23.39
CA LYS A 72 3.06 -12.90 -24.72
C LYS A 72 4.24 -13.22 -25.65
N PHE A 73 5.46 -13.16 -25.15
CA PHE A 73 6.66 -13.53 -25.91
C PHE A 73 6.63 -15.00 -26.32
N TRP A 74 6.29 -15.90 -25.41
CA TRP A 74 6.20 -17.34 -25.67
C TRP A 74 5.13 -17.68 -26.72
N LEU A 75 3.98 -16.99 -26.71
CA LEU A 75 2.91 -17.14 -27.70
C LEU A 75 3.24 -16.54 -29.07
N SER A 76 4.23 -15.66 -29.14
CA SER A 76 4.72 -15.09 -30.40
C SER A 76 5.65 -16.05 -31.15
N ASP A 77 6.09 -17.14 -30.50
CA ASP A 77 6.85 -18.23 -31.13
C ASP A 77 5.87 -19.26 -31.74
N ASP A 78 5.67 -19.17 -33.05
CA ASP A 78 4.69 -19.96 -33.80
C ASP A 78 4.86 -21.48 -33.65
N LYS A 79 6.09 -21.94 -33.38
CA LYS A 79 6.39 -23.37 -33.18
C LYS A 79 5.94 -23.90 -31.82
N ARG A 80 5.82 -23.02 -30.81
CA ARG A 80 5.46 -23.38 -29.43
C ARG A 80 3.97 -23.26 -29.14
N ALA A 81 3.26 -22.49 -29.97
CA ALA A 81 1.83 -22.24 -29.84
C ALA A 81 0.96 -23.14 -30.75
N VAL A 82 1.49 -24.28 -31.22
CA VAL A 82 0.75 -25.27 -32.00
C VAL A 82 -0.19 -26.05 -31.07
N GLY A 83 -1.49 -26.10 -31.41
CA GLY A 83 -2.50 -26.85 -30.66
C GLY A 83 -3.14 -26.11 -29.48
N MET A 84 -2.85 -24.81 -29.30
CA MET A 84 -3.34 -24.01 -28.18
C MET A 84 -4.34 -22.96 -28.68
N ASP A 85 -5.50 -22.79 -28.02
CA ASP A 85 -6.41 -21.70 -28.36
C ASP A 85 -5.83 -20.36 -27.89
N ARG A 86 -5.14 -19.69 -28.81
CA ARG A 86 -4.52 -18.39 -28.57
C ARG A 86 -5.55 -17.36 -28.08
N LYS A 87 -6.81 -17.44 -28.52
CA LYS A 87 -7.85 -16.47 -28.13
C LYS A 87 -8.17 -16.54 -26.63
N GLU A 88 -8.37 -17.73 -26.08
CA GLU A 88 -8.63 -17.90 -24.65
C GLU A 88 -7.47 -17.39 -23.81
N ILE A 89 -6.23 -17.69 -24.19
CA ILE A 89 -5.05 -17.25 -23.44
C ILE A 89 -4.87 -15.73 -23.52
N PHE A 90 -5.10 -15.12 -24.69
CA PHE A 90 -5.09 -13.67 -24.81
C PHE A 90 -6.22 -13.02 -23.99
N SER A 91 -7.39 -13.66 -23.86
CA SER A 91 -8.48 -13.20 -23.01
C SER A 91 -8.08 -13.20 -21.53
N VAL A 92 -7.56 -14.33 -21.03
CA VAL A 92 -7.08 -14.44 -19.64
C VAL A 92 -5.95 -13.45 -19.36
N LEU A 93 -5.02 -13.29 -20.30
CA LEU A 93 -3.92 -12.31 -20.17
C LEU A 93 -4.44 -10.87 -20.11
N ARG A 94 -5.53 -10.57 -20.84
CA ARG A 94 -6.18 -9.26 -20.82
C ARG A 94 -6.88 -9.04 -19.48
N GLU A 95 -7.64 -10.00 -18.97
CA GLU A 95 -8.28 -9.93 -17.66
C GLU A 95 -7.27 -9.73 -16.52
N ILE A 96 -6.13 -10.43 -16.58
CA ILE A 96 -5.03 -10.26 -15.63
C ILE A 96 -4.51 -8.81 -15.68
N LYS A 97 -4.29 -8.25 -16.89
CA LYS A 97 -3.83 -6.86 -17.03
C LYS A 97 -4.85 -5.84 -16.54
N GLU A 98 -6.13 -6.06 -16.79
CA GLU A 98 -7.21 -5.19 -16.32
C GLU A 98 -7.29 -5.22 -14.78
N THR A 99 -7.19 -6.40 -14.20
CA THR A 99 -7.13 -6.60 -12.73
C THR A 99 -5.91 -5.88 -12.13
N GLN A 100 -4.73 -5.99 -12.76
CA GLN A 100 -3.52 -5.29 -12.35
C GLN A 100 -3.66 -3.76 -12.41
N ALA A 101 -4.29 -3.25 -13.47
CA ALA A 101 -4.52 -1.82 -13.65
C ALA A 101 -5.49 -1.28 -12.58
N LEU A 102 -6.54 -2.04 -12.25
CA LEU A 102 -7.44 -1.73 -11.15
C LEU A 102 -6.71 -1.71 -9.80
N MET A 103 -5.93 -2.74 -9.48
CA MET A 103 -5.13 -2.81 -8.25
C MET A 103 -4.15 -1.64 -8.15
N SER A 104 -3.39 -1.34 -9.21
CA SER A 104 -2.45 -0.22 -9.23
C SER A 104 -3.13 1.12 -9.01
N ARG A 105 -4.32 1.33 -9.60
CA ARG A 105 -5.11 2.56 -9.42
C ARG A 105 -5.62 2.71 -7.99
N VAL A 106 -6.11 1.64 -7.37
CA VAL A 106 -6.56 1.66 -5.97
C VAL A 106 -5.38 1.95 -5.04
N LEU A 107 -4.24 1.29 -5.25
CA LEU A 107 -3.01 1.53 -4.47
C LEU A 107 -2.51 2.96 -4.62
N LYS A 108 -2.52 3.53 -5.84
CA LYS A 108 -2.19 4.95 -6.07
C LYS A 108 -3.14 5.88 -5.33
N LYS A 109 -4.46 5.61 -5.34
CA LYS A 109 -5.43 6.41 -4.57
C LYS A 109 -5.18 6.34 -3.06
N LEU A 110 -4.81 5.18 -2.52
CA LEU A 110 -4.43 5.03 -1.11
C LEU A 110 -3.12 5.74 -0.75
N ILE A 111 -2.22 5.96 -1.71
CA ILE A 111 -1.03 6.79 -1.49
C ILE A 111 -1.39 8.28 -1.59
N THR A 112 -2.20 8.68 -2.57
CA THR A 112 -2.52 10.10 -2.85
C THR A 112 -3.53 10.71 -1.87
N ARG A 113 -4.60 9.99 -1.48
CA ARG A 113 -5.63 10.50 -0.55
C ARG A 113 -5.08 10.77 0.86
N HIS A 114 -3.90 10.23 1.16
CA HIS A 114 -3.28 10.26 2.47
C HIS A 114 -2.02 11.15 2.53
N ASN A 115 -1.80 11.98 1.49
CA ASN A 115 -0.70 12.94 1.37
C ASN A 115 -1.19 14.41 1.44
N ILE A 116 -2.40 14.65 1.97
CA ILE A 116 -3.02 15.97 2.24
C ILE A 116 -3.37 16.02 3.73
#